data_AF-H2CBA4-F1
#
_entry.id   AF-H2CBA4-F1
#
_cell.length_a   1.000
_cell.length_b   1.000
_cell.length_c   1.000
_cell.angle_alpha   90.00
_cell.angle_beta   90.00
_cell.angle_gamma   90.00
#
_symmetry.space_group_name_H-M   'P 1'
#
loop_
_entity.id
_entity.type
_entity.pdbx_description
1 polymer ?
#
loop_
_entity_poly.entity_id
_entity_poly.type
_entity_poly.pdbx_seq_one_letter_code
_entity_poly.pdbx_strand_id
1 'polypeptide(L)'
;MAEHRFIQEIQASQYEALVVGAKGPVILDFYSEDCVPCEALASKFESLADLFGEEIRFYKIFRQQNRELATELGVRSSPTLIFYRDGQEVGRRLTGAIRKKDIVEQIGQLIPADAFNRLYAKRSSSTREVDVAILGGGPAGLTAALYAAQARLNVLVIDQDLTGGQVKTTHMISNYPGTGGPVSGWELSEKMLRQVQEAGADVIAAVDVTMAKLKSGESVIRIDDEIEVHARSVILATGAEPRSLGVPGEKEFRGRGISYCATCDGKYYDGKEVIVIGGGNSAVEESIFLTKFATRVTIVHQFDHLQANKQAQEEAFANDRIRFVWNSEPRRFEQLADGRMKLSVENVKTGETDEMITDGVFVFVGMVPNLTGIESDVPIEKNQWGYVITDEDMETNVPGIFAIGDVRAKKYRQAAIAVGEGCIAAIACEKRLEAMKHSEKELASV
;
A
#
# COMPACT_ATOMS: atom_id res chain seq x y z
N MET A 1 -28.46 -14.59 -0.45
CA MET A 1 -27.85 -13.84 0.66
C MET A 1 -28.99 -13.37 1.55
N ALA A 2 -28.89 -13.53 2.86
CA ALA A 2 -29.90 -12.98 3.76
C ALA A 2 -29.89 -11.45 3.64
N GLU A 3 -31.07 -10.82 3.59
CA GLU A 3 -31.15 -9.36 3.62
C GLU A 3 -30.60 -8.85 4.96
N HIS A 4 -29.59 -8.00 4.92
CA HIS A 4 -29.05 -7.35 6.12
C HIS A 4 -30.07 -6.34 6.64
N ARG A 5 -30.32 -6.32 7.95
CA ARG A 5 -31.40 -5.53 8.57
C ARG A 5 -31.39 -4.04 8.18
N PHE A 6 -30.20 -3.46 8.07
CA PHE A 6 -30.02 -2.01 7.86
C PHE A 6 -29.51 -1.62 6.47
N ILE A 7 -29.20 -2.59 5.60
CA ILE A 7 -28.68 -2.30 4.25
C ILE A 7 -29.73 -2.70 3.23
N GLN A 8 -30.10 -1.74 2.39
CA GLN A 8 -31.04 -1.97 1.30
C GLN A 8 -30.35 -1.76 -0.05
N GLU A 9 -30.49 -2.73 -0.95
CA GLU A 9 -30.15 -2.52 -2.36
C GLU A 9 -31.27 -1.76 -3.07
N ILE A 10 -30.90 -0.72 -3.82
CA ILE A 10 -31.84 0.13 -4.56
C ILE A 10 -31.43 0.21 -6.04
N GLN A 11 -32.41 0.51 -6.90
CA GLN A 11 -32.17 0.76 -8.32
C GLN A 11 -32.12 2.28 -8.61
N ALA A 12 -31.61 2.66 -9.77
CA ALA A 12 -31.52 4.06 -10.18
C ALA A 12 -32.87 4.77 -10.17
N SER A 13 -33.96 4.06 -10.47
CA SER A 13 -35.33 4.59 -10.41
C SER A 13 -35.77 5.01 -8.99
N GLN A 14 -35.09 4.52 -7.95
CA GLN A 14 -35.37 4.81 -6.55
C GLN A 14 -34.41 5.85 -5.96
N TYR A 15 -33.31 6.19 -6.65
CA TYR A 15 -32.28 7.10 -6.15
C TYR A 15 -32.86 8.47 -5.75
N GLU A 16 -33.68 9.06 -6.61
CA GLU A 16 -34.27 10.38 -6.35
C GLU A 16 -35.15 10.34 -5.08
N ALA A 17 -36.00 9.33 -4.94
CA ALA A 17 -36.92 9.23 -3.80
C ALA A 17 -36.22 8.87 -2.48
N LEU A 18 -35.23 7.96 -2.53
CA LEU A 18 -34.62 7.37 -1.34
C LEU A 18 -33.35 8.06 -0.88
N VAL A 19 -32.66 8.80 -1.77
CA VAL A 19 -31.40 9.49 -1.49
C VAL A 19 -31.57 11.00 -1.57
N VAL A 20 -31.99 11.55 -2.71
CA VAL A 20 -32.13 13.01 -2.89
C VAL A 20 -33.33 13.57 -2.11
N GLY A 21 -34.44 12.84 -2.09
CA GLY A 21 -35.64 13.19 -1.31
C GLY A 21 -35.55 12.84 0.18
N ALA A 22 -34.45 12.23 0.63
CA ALA A 22 -34.29 11.80 2.00
C ALA A 22 -34.05 12.98 2.95
N LYS A 23 -34.82 13.04 4.05
CA LYS A 23 -34.48 13.84 5.23
C LYS A 23 -33.50 13.09 6.14
N GLY A 24 -32.39 13.70 6.50
CA GLY A 24 -31.34 13.08 7.30
C GLY A 24 -30.24 12.39 6.47
N PRO A 25 -29.32 11.66 7.14
CA PRO A 25 -28.11 11.15 6.53
C PRO A 25 -28.32 9.84 5.75
N VAL A 26 -27.62 9.73 4.61
CA VAL A 26 -27.60 8.54 3.75
C VAL A 26 -26.16 8.24 3.35
N ILE A 27 -25.79 6.95 3.36
CA ILE A 27 -24.54 6.46 2.79
C ILE A 27 -24.89 5.52 1.64
N LEU A 28 -24.36 5.80 0.47
CA LEU A 28 -24.63 5.08 -0.76
C LEU A 28 -23.35 4.42 -1.28
N ASP A 29 -23.38 3.10 -1.43
CA ASP A 29 -22.30 2.29 -2.01
C ASP A 29 -22.61 1.88 -3.45
N PHE A 30 -21.76 2.32 -4.38
CA PHE A 30 -21.74 1.81 -5.76
C PHE A 30 -20.78 0.62 -5.88
N TYR A 31 -21.32 -0.59 -5.80
CA TYR A 31 -20.55 -1.83 -5.83
C TYR A 31 -20.60 -2.51 -7.20
N SER A 32 -19.73 -3.51 -7.37
CA SER A 32 -19.62 -4.40 -8.53
C SER A 32 -19.48 -5.85 -8.06
N GLU A 33 -19.88 -6.81 -8.89
CA GLU A 33 -19.53 -8.23 -8.73
C GLU A 33 -18.07 -8.44 -9.19
N ASP A 34 -17.44 -9.54 -8.73
CA ASP A 34 -16.03 -9.87 -9.01
C ASP A 34 -15.06 -8.72 -8.68
N CYS A 35 -15.29 -8.07 -7.55
CA CYS A 35 -14.61 -6.86 -7.12
C CYS A 35 -13.98 -7.08 -5.75
N VAL A 36 -12.70 -7.46 -5.70
CA VAL A 36 -11.92 -7.64 -4.46
C VAL A 36 -12.02 -6.42 -3.51
N PRO A 37 -11.93 -5.16 -3.97
CA PRO A 37 -12.12 -4.02 -3.08
C PRO A 37 -13.55 -3.91 -2.52
N CYS A 38 -14.57 -4.35 -3.27
CA CYS A 38 -15.95 -4.35 -2.83
C CYS A 38 -16.19 -5.43 -1.77
N GLU A 39 -15.60 -6.61 -1.94
CA GLU A 39 -15.60 -7.69 -0.94
C GLU A 39 -14.93 -7.22 0.36
N ALA A 40 -13.78 -6.55 0.26
CA ALA A 40 -13.10 -5.97 1.40
C ALA A 40 -13.94 -4.89 2.11
N LEU A 41 -14.78 -4.13 1.39
CA LEU A 41 -15.69 -3.13 1.96
C LEU A 41 -16.90 -3.76 2.66
N ALA A 42 -17.43 -4.88 2.16
CA ALA A 42 -18.72 -5.43 2.58
C ALA A 42 -18.85 -5.60 4.09
N SER A 43 -17.89 -6.28 4.73
CA SER A 43 -17.90 -6.51 6.20
C SER A 43 -17.83 -5.23 7.02
N LYS A 44 -17.07 -4.23 6.55
CA LYS A 44 -16.98 -2.91 7.18
C LYS A 44 -18.30 -2.15 7.07
N PHE A 45 -18.94 -2.23 5.89
CA PHE A 45 -20.21 -1.57 5.63
C PHE A 45 -21.35 -2.18 6.46
N GLU A 46 -21.40 -3.50 6.57
CA GLU A 46 -22.33 -4.24 7.44
C GLU A 46 -22.15 -3.88 8.90
N SER A 47 -20.92 -3.96 9.41
CA SER A 47 -20.61 -3.61 10.81
C SER A 47 -20.99 -2.16 11.16
N LEU A 48 -20.77 -1.20 10.24
CA LEU A 48 -21.18 0.18 10.46
C LEU A 48 -22.70 0.36 10.33
N ALA A 49 -23.36 -0.38 9.44
CA ALA A 49 -24.81 -0.38 9.34
C ALA A 49 -25.47 -0.93 10.61
N ASP A 50 -24.88 -1.94 11.26
CA ASP A 50 -25.35 -2.44 12.56
C ASP A 50 -25.23 -1.40 13.68
N LEU A 51 -24.18 -0.56 13.65
CA LEU A 51 -23.96 0.48 14.66
C LEU A 51 -24.80 1.73 14.44
N PHE A 52 -24.97 2.15 13.19
CA PHE A 52 -25.53 3.45 12.83
C PHE A 52 -26.85 3.38 12.06
N GLY A 53 -27.34 2.18 11.72
CA GLY A 53 -28.50 1.99 10.85
C GLY A 53 -29.84 2.52 11.37
N GLU A 54 -29.92 2.84 12.67
CA GLU A 54 -31.09 3.53 13.24
C GLU A 54 -31.07 5.05 12.96
N GLU A 55 -29.89 5.65 12.76
CA GLU A 55 -29.72 7.08 12.50
C GLU A 55 -29.39 7.39 11.03
N ILE A 56 -28.76 6.45 10.33
CA ILE A 56 -28.24 6.59 8.97
C ILE A 56 -28.81 5.50 8.07
N ARG A 57 -29.25 5.86 6.87
CA ARG A 57 -29.68 4.89 5.87
C ARG A 57 -28.49 4.41 5.05
N PHE A 58 -28.34 3.10 4.95
CA PHE A 58 -27.29 2.46 4.16
C PHE A 58 -27.90 1.85 2.91
N TYR A 59 -27.48 2.34 1.74
CA TYR A 59 -27.94 1.84 0.46
C TYR A 59 -26.79 1.29 -0.38
N LYS A 60 -27.12 0.31 -1.21
CA LYS A 60 -26.23 -0.21 -2.25
C LYS A 60 -26.88 -0.05 -3.62
N ILE A 61 -26.09 0.31 -4.62
CA ILE A 61 -26.48 0.28 -6.03
C ILE A 61 -25.48 -0.58 -6.78
N PHE A 62 -25.99 -1.61 -7.47
CA PHE A 62 -25.17 -2.41 -8.37
C PHE A 62 -24.86 -1.59 -9.63
N ARG A 63 -23.59 -1.20 -9.78
CA ARG A 63 -23.15 -0.21 -10.78
C ARG A 63 -23.43 -0.66 -12.22
N GLN A 64 -23.26 -1.95 -12.52
CA GLN A 64 -23.37 -2.51 -13.87
C GLN A 64 -24.79 -2.41 -14.43
N GLN A 65 -25.81 -2.50 -13.57
CA GLN A 65 -27.23 -2.35 -13.94
C GLN A 65 -27.67 -0.88 -13.93
N ASN A 66 -26.91 0.01 -13.28
CA ASN A 66 -27.27 1.41 -13.04
C ASN A 66 -26.24 2.39 -13.63
N ARG A 67 -25.73 2.08 -14.84
CA ARG A 67 -24.60 2.79 -15.47
C ARG A 67 -24.87 4.26 -15.76
N GLU A 68 -26.10 4.59 -16.16
CA GLU A 68 -26.50 5.97 -16.48
C GLU A 68 -26.37 6.85 -15.24
N LEU A 69 -27.00 6.45 -14.14
CA LEU A 69 -26.88 7.14 -12.84
C LEU A 69 -25.43 7.20 -12.36
N ALA A 70 -24.69 6.10 -12.43
CA ALA A 70 -23.28 6.09 -12.06
C ALA A 70 -22.46 7.11 -12.88
N THR A 71 -22.76 7.26 -14.17
CA THR A 71 -22.10 8.22 -15.06
C THR A 71 -22.49 9.66 -14.72
N GLU A 72 -23.77 9.91 -14.51
CA GLU A 72 -24.32 11.22 -14.11
C GLU A 72 -23.68 11.72 -12.81
N LEU A 73 -23.57 10.83 -11.82
CA LEU A 73 -22.92 11.14 -10.55
C LEU A 73 -21.39 11.18 -10.64
N GLY A 74 -20.78 10.79 -11.76
CA GLY A 74 -19.32 10.77 -11.92
C GLY A 74 -18.62 9.60 -11.22
N VAL A 75 -19.32 8.50 -10.95
CA VAL A 75 -18.80 7.26 -10.34
C VAL A 75 -18.05 6.41 -11.38
N ARG A 76 -16.72 6.48 -11.33
CA ARG A 76 -15.81 5.83 -12.30
C ARG A 76 -15.24 4.49 -11.85
N SER A 77 -15.37 4.14 -10.57
CA SER A 77 -14.81 2.90 -10.00
C SER A 77 -15.72 2.32 -8.92
N SER A 78 -15.51 1.05 -8.58
CA SER A 78 -16.21 0.39 -7.48
C SER A 78 -15.18 -0.17 -6.47
N PRO A 79 -15.50 -0.17 -5.17
CA PRO A 79 -16.65 0.51 -4.58
C PRO A 79 -16.44 2.03 -4.61
N THR A 80 -17.55 2.78 -4.63
CA THR A 80 -17.56 4.22 -4.38
C THR A 80 -18.62 4.53 -3.34
N LEU A 81 -18.21 5.08 -2.20
CA LEU A 81 -19.11 5.59 -1.18
C LEU A 81 -19.39 7.08 -1.40
N ILE A 82 -20.65 7.44 -1.39
CA ILE A 82 -21.14 8.81 -1.41
C ILE A 82 -21.98 9.05 -0.17
N PHE A 83 -21.81 10.22 0.45
CA PHE A 83 -22.43 10.59 1.71
C PHE A 83 -23.39 11.74 1.45
N TYR A 84 -24.62 11.64 1.93
CA TYR A 84 -25.65 12.67 1.77
C TYR A 84 -26.21 13.09 3.12
N ARG A 85 -26.63 14.35 3.21
CA ARG A 85 -27.47 14.87 4.29
C ARG A 85 -28.54 15.76 3.70
N ASP A 86 -29.80 15.44 3.99
CA ASP A 86 -30.97 16.20 3.49
C ASP A 86 -30.96 16.34 1.96
N GLY A 87 -30.60 15.26 1.26
CA GLY A 87 -30.56 15.20 -0.20
C GLY A 87 -29.31 15.78 -0.86
N GLN A 88 -28.44 16.44 -0.10
CA GLN A 88 -27.22 17.05 -0.63
C GLN A 88 -26.01 16.17 -0.34
N GLU A 89 -25.16 15.99 -1.35
CA GLU A 89 -23.87 15.34 -1.17
C GLU A 89 -22.99 16.18 -0.23
N VAL A 90 -22.38 15.52 0.76
CA VAL A 90 -21.51 16.14 1.76
C VAL A 90 -20.25 15.30 1.95
N GLY A 91 -19.20 15.93 2.47
CA GLY A 91 -17.96 15.24 2.79
C GLY A 91 -17.16 14.81 1.56
N ARG A 92 -16.27 13.82 1.74
CA ARG A 92 -15.38 13.30 0.72
C ARG A 92 -15.87 11.94 0.26
N ARG A 93 -16.04 11.76 -1.05
CA ARG A 93 -16.27 10.44 -1.65
C ARG A 93 -15.08 9.51 -1.38
N LEU A 94 -15.36 8.26 -1.01
CA LEU A 94 -14.34 7.24 -0.79
C LEU A 94 -14.39 6.24 -1.93
N THR A 95 -13.22 5.83 -2.47
CA THR A 95 -13.15 4.92 -3.63
C THR A 95 -12.03 3.90 -3.47
N GLY A 96 -12.20 2.70 -4.04
CA GLY A 96 -11.17 1.66 -4.08
C GLY A 96 -10.96 0.95 -2.73
N ALA A 97 -9.74 0.99 -2.19
CA ALA A 97 -9.37 0.33 -0.94
C ALA A 97 -9.83 1.15 0.28
N ILE A 98 -11.13 1.16 0.54
CA ILE A 98 -11.75 1.98 1.58
C ILE A 98 -11.51 1.34 2.95
N ARG A 99 -10.88 2.08 3.88
CA ARG A 99 -10.69 1.64 5.27
C ARG A 99 -11.86 2.04 6.14
N LYS A 100 -12.10 1.28 7.21
CA LYS A 100 -13.22 1.54 8.13
C LYS A 100 -13.10 2.92 8.77
N LYS A 101 -11.89 3.34 9.17
CA LYS A 101 -11.63 4.66 9.75
C LYS A 101 -12.07 5.82 8.86
N ASP A 102 -11.90 5.69 7.54
CA ASP A 102 -12.27 6.76 6.60
C ASP A 102 -13.79 6.92 6.57
N ILE A 103 -14.54 5.82 6.64
CA ILE A 103 -16.01 5.83 6.71
C ILE A 103 -16.46 6.41 8.05
N VAL A 104 -15.84 5.99 9.15
CA VAL A 104 -16.13 6.49 10.51
C VAL A 104 -15.90 8.00 10.61
N GLU A 105 -14.84 8.52 10.00
CA GLU A 105 -14.58 9.96 9.92
C GLU A 105 -15.70 10.70 9.18
N GLN A 106 -16.17 10.17 8.05
CA GLN A 106 -17.29 10.76 7.31
C GLN A 106 -18.61 10.67 8.10
N ILE A 107 -18.86 9.56 8.80
CA ILE A 107 -20.03 9.40 9.68
C ILE A 107 -20.01 10.45 10.80
N GLY A 108 -18.86 10.71 11.43
CA GLY A 108 -18.71 11.73 12.46
C GLY A 108 -19.05 13.16 11.98
N GLN A 109 -19.01 13.40 10.68
CA GLN A 109 -19.42 14.67 10.05
C GLN A 109 -20.91 14.67 9.63
N LEU A 110 -21.50 13.49 9.45
CA LEU A 110 -22.88 13.31 9.01
C LEU A 110 -23.91 13.48 10.14
N ILE A 111 -23.56 13.07 11.35
CA ILE A 111 -24.48 13.06 12.50
C ILE A 111 -23.95 13.90 13.68
N PRO A 112 -24.82 14.32 14.62
CA PRO A 112 -24.39 15.02 15.84
C PRO A 112 -23.36 14.22 16.65
N ALA A 113 -22.38 14.93 17.22
CA ALA A 113 -21.22 14.31 17.91
C ALA A 113 -21.63 13.47 19.14
N ASP A 114 -22.68 13.87 19.86
CA ASP A 114 -23.23 13.12 20.98
C ASP A 114 -23.85 11.79 20.54
N ALA A 115 -24.63 11.81 19.44
CA ALA A 115 -25.19 10.61 18.84
C ALA A 115 -24.08 9.67 18.34
N PHE A 116 -23.08 10.23 17.64
CA PHE A 116 -21.92 9.49 17.16
C PHE A 116 -21.19 8.77 18.30
N ASN A 117 -20.77 9.51 19.32
CA ASN A 117 -20.00 8.96 20.44
C ASN A 117 -20.77 7.85 21.17
N ARG A 118 -22.07 8.05 21.39
CA ARG A 118 -22.94 7.06 22.05
C ARG A 118 -23.06 5.77 21.24
N LEU A 119 -23.16 5.86 19.91
CA LEU A 119 -23.30 4.69 19.03
C LEU A 119 -21.96 3.99 18.82
N TYR A 120 -20.90 4.74 18.54
CA TYR A 120 -19.57 4.18 18.31
C TYR A 120 -18.96 3.52 19.56
N ALA A 121 -19.40 3.93 20.76
CA ALA A 121 -19.04 3.27 22.02
C ALA A 121 -19.66 1.86 22.17
N LYS A 122 -20.70 1.51 21.40
CA LYS A 122 -21.35 0.19 21.43
C LYS A 122 -20.64 -0.85 20.57
N ARG A 123 -19.58 -0.48 19.83
CA ARG A 123 -18.86 -1.41 18.96
C ARG A 123 -18.39 -2.62 19.74
N SER A 124 -18.66 -3.81 19.21
CA SER A 124 -18.14 -5.06 19.77
C SER A 124 -16.65 -5.16 19.46
N SER A 125 -15.89 -5.73 20.38
CA SER A 125 -14.53 -6.19 20.10
C SER A 125 -14.47 -7.71 20.04
N SER A 126 -13.55 -8.23 19.24
CA SER A 126 -13.25 -9.65 19.12
C SER A 126 -11.76 -9.89 19.32
N THR A 127 -11.43 -11.06 19.85
CA THR A 127 -10.04 -11.48 20.06
C THR A 127 -9.72 -12.64 19.13
N ARG A 128 -8.54 -12.61 18.51
CA ARG A 128 -8.02 -13.71 17.69
C ARG A 128 -6.65 -14.12 18.21
N GLU A 129 -6.44 -15.42 18.39
CA GLU A 129 -5.13 -15.99 18.68
C GLU A 129 -4.57 -16.62 17.41
N VAL A 130 -3.31 -16.32 17.09
CA VAL A 130 -2.62 -16.84 15.90
C VAL A 130 -1.20 -17.25 16.27
N ASP A 131 -0.66 -18.24 15.56
CA ASP A 131 0.75 -18.59 15.67
C ASP A 131 1.61 -17.46 15.07
N VAL A 132 1.20 -16.94 13.90
CA VAL A 132 1.95 -15.92 13.16
C VAL A 132 1.02 -14.81 12.66
N ALA A 133 1.31 -13.57 13.01
CA ALA A 133 0.71 -12.40 12.37
C ALA A 133 1.71 -11.77 11.37
N ILE A 134 1.24 -11.48 10.17
CA ILE A 134 2.06 -10.90 9.10
C ILE A 134 1.52 -9.51 8.79
N LEU A 135 2.32 -8.47 9.08
CA LEU A 135 1.95 -7.08 8.82
C LEU A 135 2.40 -6.68 7.42
N GLY A 136 1.48 -6.69 6.46
CA GLY A 136 1.69 -6.35 5.04
C GLY A 136 1.47 -7.54 4.11
N GLY A 137 0.57 -7.38 3.15
CA GLY A 137 0.18 -8.37 2.14
C GLY A 137 0.86 -8.15 0.79
N GLY A 138 2.09 -7.61 0.76
CA GLY A 138 2.92 -7.57 -0.45
C GLY A 138 3.54 -8.93 -0.80
N PRO A 139 4.36 -9.02 -1.87
CA PRO A 139 4.97 -10.29 -2.28
C PRO A 139 5.74 -11.03 -1.16
N ALA A 140 6.45 -10.29 -0.32
CA ALA A 140 7.15 -10.86 0.85
C ALA A 140 6.18 -11.49 1.85
N GLY A 141 5.18 -10.73 2.30
CA GLY A 141 4.20 -11.18 3.29
C GLY A 141 3.32 -12.32 2.80
N LEU A 142 2.86 -12.25 1.54
CA LEU A 142 2.10 -13.35 0.93
C LEU A 142 2.95 -14.63 0.82
N THR A 143 4.24 -14.51 0.48
CA THR A 143 5.11 -15.69 0.46
C THR A 143 5.33 -16.27 1.85
N ALA A 144 5.56 -15.41 2.85
CA ALA A 144 5.71 -15.86 4.23
C ALA A 144 4.43 -16.56 4.72
N ALA A 145 3.26 -16.01 4.38
CA ALA A 145 1.97 -16.59 4.72
C ALA A 145 1.77 -17.97 4.09
N LEU A 146 2.10 -18.11 2.80
CA LEU A 146 2.01 -19.38 2.08
C LEU A 146 2.84 -20.47 2.77
N TYR A 147 4.10 -20.19 3.07
CA TYR A 147 5.01 -21.17 3.70
C TYR A 147 4.58 -21.50 5.13
N ALA A 148 4.21 -20.50 5.92
CA ALA A 148 3.75 -20.71 7.29
C ALA A 148 2.44 -21.52 7.35
N ALA A 149 1.49 -21.25 6.45
CA ALA A 149 0.24 -22.00 6.37
C ALA A 149 0.45 -23.44 5.87
N GLN A 150 1.36 -23.67 4.92
CA GLN A 150 1.75 -25.02 4.50
C GLN A 150 2.39 -25.83 5.64
N ALA A 151 3.08 -25.16 6.56
CA ALA A 151 3.58 -25.75 7.80
C ALA A 151 2.49 -25.94 8.88
N ARG A 152 1.21 -25.71 8.54
CA ARG A 152 0.04 -25.84 9.42
C ARG A 152 0.04 -24.91 10.63
N LEU A 153 0.70 -23.75 10.52
CA LEU A 153 0.57 -22.68 11.49
C LEU A 153 -0.76 -21.94 11.28
N ASN A 154 -1.34 -21.43 12.36
CA ASN A 154 -2.47 -20.50 12.27
C ASN A 154 -1.94 -19.11 11.90
N VAL A 155 -2.20 -18.66 10.67
CA VAL A 155 -1.61 -17.46 10.07
C VAL A 155 -2.66 -16.41 9.77
N LEU A 156 -2.38 -15.16 10.14
CA LEU A 156 -3.17 -13.99 9.75
C LEU A 156 -2.31 -12.95 9.05
N VAL A 157 -2.64 -12.64 7.79
CA VAL A 157 -2.08 -11.51 7.04
C VAL A 157 -2.95 -10.28 7.24
N ILE A 158 -2.33 -9.16 7.59
CA ILE A 158 -2.99 -7.89 7.87
C ILE A 158 -2.42 -6.84 6.92
N ASP A 159 -3.24 -6.32 6.00
CA ASP A 159 -2.85 -5.27 5.06
C ASP A 159 -3.70 -4.00 5.23
N GLN A 160 -3.04 -2.84 5.28
CA GLN A 160 -3.73 -1.55 5.41
C GLN A 160 -4.31 -1.04 4.09
N ASP A 161 -4.01 -1.71 2.99
CA ASP A 161 -4.54 -1.52 1.65
C ASP A 161 -4.98 -2.91 1.13
N LEU A 162 -5.28 -3.03 -0.16
CA LEU A 162 -5.42 -4.33 -0.81
C LEU A 162 -4.06 -5.02 -0.93
N THR A 163 -4.08 -6.35 -0.90
CA THR A 163 -2.89 -7.18 -1.06
C THR A 163 -2.21 -6.96 -2.42
N GLY A 164 -0.95 -7.39 -2.49
CA GLY A 164 -0.05 -7.19 -3.62
C GLY A 164 0.96 -6.05 -3.43
N GLY A 165 0.80 -5.22 -2.39
CA GLY A 165 1.75 -4.14 -2.07
C GLY A 165 2.02 -3.21 -3.25
N GLN A 166 3.27 -2.79 -3.46
CA GLN A 166 3.64 -1.95 -4.61
C GLN A 166 3.46 -2.66 -5.97
N VAL A 167 3.64 -3.99 -5.99
CA VAL A 167 3.57 -4.79 -7.23
C VAL A 167 2.21 -4.67 -7.90
N LYS A 168 1.10 -4.65 -7.15
CA LYS A 168 -0.25 -4.55 -7.74
C LYS A 168 -0.46 -3.32 -8.63
N THR A 169 0.26 -2.23 -8.36
CA THR A 169 0.16 -0.97 -9.12
C THR A 169 1.06 -0.94 -10.36
N THR A 170 1.90 -1.96 -10.54
CA THR A 170 2.80 -2.06 -11.68
C THR A 170 2.02 -2.59 -12.88
N HIS A 171 2.00 -1.83 -13.97
CA HIS A 171 1.30 -2.22 -15.19
C HIS A 171 1.80 -3.58 -15.72
N MET A 172 3.12 -3.77 -15.78
CA MET A 172 3.72 -4.99 -16.33
C MET A 172 5.09 -5.28 -15.73
N ILE A 173 5.24 -6.51 -15.23
CA ILE A 173 6.43 -7.09 -14.61
C ILE A 173 7.04 -8.08 -15.59
N SER A 174 8.35 -8.00 -15.82
CA SER A 174 9.03 -8.91 -16.77
C SER A 174 10.32 -9.51 -16.24
N ASN A 175 10.64 -9.20 -14.98
CA ASN A 175 11.82 -9.65 -14.26
C ASN A 175 11.45 -10.60 -13.10
N TYR A 176 10.22 -11.14 -13.09
CA TYR A 176 9.80 -12.17 -12.13
C TYR A 176 9.77 -13.54 -12.83
N PRO A 177 10.71 -14.44 -12.54
CA PRO A 177 10.79 -15.74 -13.20
C PRO A 177 9.56 -16.63 -12.92
N GLY A 178 9.27 -17.56 -13.83
CA GLY A 178 8.21 -18.56 -13.65
C GLY A 178 6.81 -18.14 -14.08
N THR A 179 6.62 -16.93 -14.62
CA THR A 179 5.32 -16.41 -15.09
C THR A 179 5.00 -16.77 -16.55
N GLY A 180 5.95 -17.38 -17.28
CA GLY A 180 5.80 -17.70 -18.71
C GLY A 180 5.98 -16.50 -19.65
N GLY A 181 6.30 -15.31 -19.12
CA GLY A 181 6.46 -14.07 -19.85
C GLY A 181 6.14 -12.84 -18.99
N PRO A 182 6.11 -11.62 -19.56
CA PRO A 182 5.61 -10.45 -18.86
C PRO A 182 4.20 -10.68 -18.29
N VAL A 183 3.98 -10.27 -17.05
CA VAL A 183 2.70 -10.44 -16.33
C VAL A 183 2.28 -9.09 -15.75
N SER A 184 0.99 -8.80 -15.64
CA SER A 184 0.57 -7.59 -14.93
C SER A 184 0.84 -7.72 -13.43
N GLY A 185 1.14 -6.60 -12.76
CA GLY A 185 1.38 -6.61 -11.32
C GLY A 185 0.16 -7.04 -10.51
N TRP A 186 -1.04 -6.67 -10.99
CA TRP A 186 -2.31 -7.14 -10.46
C TRP A 186 -2.45 -8.65 -10.57
N GLU A 187 -2.27 -9.22 -11.77
CA GLU A 187 -2.39 -10.67 -12.00
C GLU A 187 -1.39 -11.47 -11.17
N LEU A 188 -0.14 -11.01 -11.05
CA LEU A 188 0.84 -11.66 -10.19
C LEU A 188 0.40 -11.66 -8.72
N SER A 189 -0.08 -10.52 -8.21
CA SER A 189 -0.55 -10.38 -6.83
C SER A 189 -1.76 -11.27 -6.53
N GLU A 190 -2.73 -11.30 -7.44
CA GLU A 190 -3.91 -12.16 -7.36
C GLU A 190 -3.54 -13.64 -7.31
N LYS A 191 -2.61 -14.08 -8.16
CA LYS A 191 -2.10 -15.46 -8.15
C LYS A 191 -1.45 -15.81 -6.81
N MET A 192 -0.64 -14.91 -6.24
CA MET A 192 -0.02 -15.11 -4.93
C MET A 192 -1.07 -15.18 -3.81
N LEU A 193 -2.05 -14.28 -3.81
CA LEU A 193 -3.13 -14.27 -2.81
C LEU A 193 -3.93 -15.57 -2.83
N ARG A 194 -4.29 -16.08 -4.02
CA ARG A 194 -5.02 -17.35 -4.14
C ARG A 194 -4.26 -18.52 -3.53
N GLN A 195 -2.95 -18.61 -3.78
CA GLN A 195 -2.12 -19.65 -3.16
C GLN A 195 -2.14 -19.58 -1.64
N VAL A 196 -2.09 -18.37 -1.07
CA VAL A 196 -2.14 -18.13 0.38
C VAL A 196 -3.49 -18.58 0.96
N GLN A 197 -4.59 -18.23 0.31
CA GLN A 197 -5.94 -18.61 0.72
C GLN A 197 -6.16 -20.13 0.59
N GLU A 198 -5.72 -20.74 -0.50
CA GLU A 198 -5.77 -22.18 -0.72
C GLU A 198 -4.94 -22.97 0.30
N ALA A 199 -3.82 -22.39 0.77
CA ALA A 199 -3.01 -22.96 1.84
C ALA A 199 -3.65 -22.83 3.24
N GLY A 200 -4.72 -22.04 3.38
CA GLY A 200 -5.48 -21.89 4.62
C GLY A 200 -5.05 -20.73 5.52
N ALA A 201 -4.29 -19.76 5.01
CA ALA A 201 -4.02 -18.53 5.77
C ALA A 201 -5.20 -17.56 5.68
N ASP A 202 -5.50 -16.90 6.79
CA ASP A 202 -6.48 -15.82 6.81
C ASP A 202 -5.85 -14.51 6.34
N VAL A 203 -6.62 -13.71 5.60
CA VAL A 203 -6.18 -12.42 5.07
C VAL A 203 -7.24 -11.37 5.37
N ILE A 204 -6.84 -10.29 6.04
CA ILE A 204 -7.65 -9.09 6.21
C ILE A 204 -6.95 -7.91 5.55
N ALA A 205 -7.66 -7.20 4.68
CA ALA A 205 -7.12 -6.15 3.84
C ALA A 205 -7.98 -4.88 3.90
N ALA A 206 -7.38 -3.74 3.53
CA ALA A 206 -7.97 -2.41 3.64
C ALA A 206 -8.52 -2.13 5.05
N VAL A 207 -7.71 -2.45 6.06
CA VAL A 207 -7.99 -2.19 7.49
C VAL A 207 -7.03 -1.14 8.05
N ASP A 208 -7.27 -0.67 9.27
CA ASP A 208 -6.30 0.16 9.99
C ASP A 208 -5.64 -0.63 11.12
N VAL A 209 -4.31 -0.59 11.21
CA VAL A 209 -3.57 -1.11 12.37
C VAL A 209 -3.43 0.03 13.37
N THR A 210 -4.36 0.12 14.32
CA THR A 210 -4.44 1.23 15.28
C THR A 210 -3.41 1.12 16.40
N MET A 211 -2.92 -0.10 16.65
CA MET A 211 -1.84 -0.38 17.58
C MET A 211 -1.13 -1.66 17.15
N ALA A 212 0.20 -1.68 17.19
CA ALA A 212 0.96 -2.92 17.20
C ALA A 212 2.00 -2.82 18.31
N LYS A 213 1.85 -3.65 19.36
CA LYS A 213 2.81 -3.79 20.45
C LYS A 213 3.53 -5.12 20.31
N LEU A 214 4.72 -5.04 19.75
CA LEU A 214 5.56 -6.18 19.46
C LEU A 214 6.39 -6.54 20.68
N LYS A 215 6.40 -7.82 21.00
CA LYS A 215 7.13 -8.39 22.13
C LYS A 215 7.46 -9.85 21.84
N SER A 216 8.59 -10.30 22.35
CA SER A 216 8.97 -11.71 22.30
C SER A 216 7.95 -12.60 23.02
N GLY A 217 7.45 -13.60 22.29
CA GLY A 217 6.56 -14.66 22.79
C GLY A 217 5.08 -14.37 22.62
N GLU A 218 4.63 -13.14 22.85
CA GLU A 218 3.24 -12.73 22.62
C GLU A 218 3.18 -11.25 22.28
N SER A 219 2.81 -10.96 21.03
CA SER A 219 2.57 -9.61 20.51
C SER A 219 1.09 -9.33 20.39
N VAL A 220 0.69 -8.07 20.57
CA VAL A 220 -0.71 -7.64 20.47
C VAL A 220 -0.86 -6.63 19.35
N ILE A 221 -1.74 -6.91 18.40
CA ILE A 221 -2.05 -6.05 17.25
C ILE A 221 -3.54 -5.70 17.30
N ARG A 222 -3.89 -4.42 17.25
CA ARG A 222 -5.25 -3.94 17.20
C ARG A 222 -5.59 -3.45 15.80
N ILE A 223 -6.69 -3.95 15.26
CA ILE A 223 -7.21 -3.61 13.93
C ILE A 223 -8.56 -2.93 14.09
N ASP A 224 -8.72 -1.78 13.42
CA ASP A 224 -9.96 -0.98 13.37
C ASP A 224 -10.59 -0.69 14.76
N ASP A 225 -9.81 -0.76 15.84
CA ASP A 225 -10.26 -0.69 17.24
C ASP A 225 -11.35 -1.71 17.65
N GLU A 226 -11.42 -2.82 16.94
CA GLU A 226 -12.44 -3.87 17.12
C GLU A 226 -11.88 -5.28 17.14
N ILE A 227 -10.73 -5.53 16.49
CA ILE A 227 -10.11 -6.86 16.50
C ILE A 227 -8.77 -6.74 17.24
N GLU A 228 -8.62 -7.53 18.30
CA GLU A 228 -7.35 -7.68 19.00
C GLU A 228 -6.74 -9.04 18.64
N VAL A 229 -5.57 -9.01 18.02
CA VAL A 229 -4.83 -10.20 17.59
C VAL A 229 -3.68 -10.43 18.53
N HIS A 230 -3.66 -11.61 19.16
CA HIS A 230 -2.57 -12.12 19.99
C HIS A 230 -1.76 -13.09 19.14
N ALA A 231 -0.50 -12.75 18.88
CA ALA A 231 0.38 -13.47 17.97
C ALA A 231 1.64 -13.95 18.67
N ARG A 232 1.97 -15.24 18.54
CA ARG A 232 3.21 -15.80 19.14
C ARG A 232 4.47 -15.29 18.43
N SER A 233 4.36 -15.02 17.13
CA SER A 233 5.40 -14.42 16.31
C SER A 233 4.80 -13.40 15.34
N VAL A 234 5.58 -12.39 14.97
CA VAL A 234 5.17 -11.36 14.01
C VAL A 234 6.20 -11.22 12.91
N ILE A 235 5.74 -11.12 11.67
CA ILE A 235 6.57 -10.84 10.50
C ILE A 235 6.19 -9.46 9.94
N LEU A 236 7.15 -8.53 9.98
CA LEU A 236 7.02 -7.19 9.41
C LEU A 236 7.30 -7.23 7.90
N ALA A 237 6.25 -7.16 7.10
CA ALA A 237 6.29 -7.16 5.64
C ALA A 237 5.67 -5.88 5.04
N THR A 238 5.74 -4.77 5.80
CA THR A 238 5.06 -3.51 5.51
C THR A 238 5.66 -2.72 4.33
N GLY A 239 6.83 -3.14 3.84
CA GLY A 239 7.51 -2.54 2.71
C GLY A 239 8.03 -1.14 2.98
N ALA A 240 8.15 -0.37 1.91
CA ALA A 240 8.57 1.03 1.93
C ALA A 240 7.77 1.80 0.87
N GLU A 241 7.79 3.12 0.94
CA GLU A 241 7.20 4.00 -0.06
C GLU A 241 8.24 4.96 -0.63
N PRO A 242 8.15 5.34 -1.91
CA PRO A 242 8.95 6.43 -2.43
C PRO A 242 8.68 7.71 -1.66
N ARG A 243 9.75 8.42 -1.28
CA ARG A 243 9.62 9.74 -0.69
C ARG A 243 9.00 10.66 -1.74
N SER A 244 7.82 11.19 -1.42
CA SER A 244 7.12 12.14 -2.28
C SER A 244 7.90 13.45 -2.35
N LEU A 245 7.96 14.02 -3.55
CA LEU A 245 8.43 15.38 -3.77
C LEU A 245 7.44 16.42 -3.24
N GLY A 246 6.16 16.05 -3.13
CA GLY A 246 5.10 16.93 -2.63
C GLY A 246 4.66 18.00 -3.63
N VAL A 247 5.01 17.83 -4.90
CA VAL A 247 4.76 18.82 -5.96
C VAL A 247 3.48 18.48 -6.75
N PRO A 248 2.74 19.50 -7.23
CA PRO A 248 1.57 19.28 -8.08
C PRO A 248 1.88 18.41 -9.30
N GLY A 249 0.97 17.49 -9.61
CA GLY A 249 1.09 16.53 -10.71
C GLY A 249 1.82 15.23 -10.37
N GLU A 250 2.63 15.16 -9.31
CA GLU A 250 3.40 13.94 -8.98
C GLU A 250 2.48 12.72 -8.80
N LYS A 251 1.44 12.87 -7.97
CA LYS A 251 0.46 11.79 -7.71
C LYS A 251 -0.39 11.46 -8.93
N GLU A 252 -0.73 12.48 -9.73
CA GLU A 252 -1.61 12.32 -10.90
C GLU A 252 -0.94 11.53 -12.03
N PHE A 253 0.36 11.76 -12.26
CA PHE A 253 1.11 11.15 -13.36
C PHE A 253 1.97 9.96 -12.93
N ARG A 254 1.85 9.50 -11.67
CA ARG A 254 2.46 8.25 -11.19
C ARG A 254 1.99 7.07 -12.05
N GLY A 255 2.94 6.32 -12.61
CA GLY A 255 2.67 5.21 -13.54
C GLY A 255 2.20 5.66 -14.94
N ARG A 256 2.06 6.97 -15.17
CA ARG A 256 1.66 7.58 -16.45
C ARG A 256 2.67 8.64 -16.89
N GLY A 257 3.95 8.28 -16.86
CA GLY A 257 5.08 9.15 -17.21
C GLY A 257 6.04 9.42 -16.04
N ILE A 258 5.59 9.24 -14.80
CA ILE A 258 6.45 9.27 -13.60
C ILE A 258 6.65 7.85 -13.05
N SER A 259 7.90 7.42 -12.95
CA SER A 259 8.33 6.13 -12.40
C SER A 259 9.22 6.31 -11.16
N TYR A 260 9.28 5.26 -10.35
CA TYR A 260 10.13 5.15 -9.17
C TYR A 260 11.04 3.89 -9.22
N CYS A 261 11.09 3.21 -10.37
CA CYS A 261 11.90 2.01 -10.56
C CYS A 261 12.48 1.94 -11.98
N ALA A 262 13.75 2.31 -12.15
CA ALA A 262 14.41 2.27 -13.45
C ALA A 262 14.67 0.84 -13.93
N THR A 263 15.06 -0.07 -13.03
CA THR A 263 15.18 -1.51 -13.35
C THR A 263 13.88 -2.16 -13.83
N CYS A 264 12.72 -1.65 -13.39
CA CYS A 264 11.41 -2.14 -13.80
C CYS A 264 10.99 -1.54 -15.15
N ASP A 265 11.12 -0.22 -15.30
CA ASP A 265 10.46 0.53 -16.37
C ASP A 265 11.41 1.02 -17.47
N GLY A 266 12.73 0.98 -17.26
CA GLY A 266 13.72 1.58 -18.16
C GLY A 266 13.61 1.08 -19.61
N LYS A 267 13.26 -0.19 -19.83
CA LYS A 267 13.06 -0.78 -21.16
C LYS A 267 11.93 -0.12 -21.98
N TYR A 268 10.97 0.54 -21.35
CA TYR A 268 9.87 1.24 -22.05
C TYR A 268 10.31 2.62 -22.60
N TYR A 269 11.53 3.03 -22.24
CA TYR A 269 12.18 4.28 -22.66
C TYR A 269 13.34 4.02 -23.64
N ASP A 270 13.34 2.87 -24.32
CA ASP A 270 14.27 2.60 -25.41
C ASP A 270 14.11 3.63 -26.53
N GLY A 271 15.21 4.26 -26.91
CA GLY A 271 15.22 5.34 -27.92
C GLY A 271 14.66 6.69 -27.44
N LYS A 272 14.35 6.85 -26.14
CA LYS A 272 13.69 8.04 -25.58
C LYS A 272 14.60 8.86 -24.67
N GLU A 273 14.18 10.09 -24.35
CA GLU A 273 14.86 10.93 -23.36
C GLU A 273 14.12 10.90 -22.03
N VAL A 274 14.88 10.85 -20.92
CA VAL A 274 14.32 10.75 -19.57
C VAL A 274 14.97 11.76 -18.63
N ILE A 275 14.20 12.19 -17.64
CA ILE A 275 14.68 13.02 -16.53
C ILE A 275 14.72 12.18 -15.25
N VAL A 276 15.81 12.28 -14.50
CA VAL A 276 15.97 11.66 -13.18
C VAL A 276 16.01 12.76 -12.12
N ILE A 277 15.22 12.63 -11.06
CA ILE A 277 15.21 13.57 -9.93
C ILE A 277 15.97 12.95 -8.74
N GLY A 278 17.06 13.58 -8.34
CA GLY A 278 17.89 13.16 -7.20
C GLY A 278 19.39 13.12 -7.51
N GLY A 279 20.22 13.02 -6.46
CA GLY A 279 21.68 13.01 -6.60
C GLY A 279 22.41 12.06 -5.64
N GLY A 280 21.67 11.18 -4.96
CA GLY A 280 22.24 10.09 -4.15
C GLY A 280 22.59 8.85 -4.98
N ASN A 281 23.10 7.80 -4.33
CA ASN A 281 23.48 6.54 -4.99
C ASN A 281 22.39 6.01 -5.93
N SER A 282 21.15 5.90 -5.45
CA SER A 282 20.04 5.40 -6.26
C SER A 282 19.83 6.24 -7.52
N ALA A 283 19.80 7.56 -7.42
CA ALA A 283 19.61 8.40 -8.60
C ALA A 283 20.72 8.22 -9.63
N VAL A 284 21.98 8.17 -9.18
CA VAL A 284 23.15 8.12 -10.07
C VAL A 284 23.31 6.73 -10.70
N GLU A 285 23.27 5.66 -9.90
CA GLU A 285 23.41 4.29 -10.39
C GLU A 285 22.26 3.90 -11.33
N GLU A 286 21.03 4.30 -11.00
CA GLU A 286 19.87 4.04 -11.86
C GLU A 286 19.91 4.90 -13.13
N SER A 287 20.47 6.10 -13.10
CA SER A 287 20.71 6.91 -14.30
C SER A 287 21.69 6.24 -15.25
N ILE A 288 22.80 5.72 -14.73
CA ILE A 288 23.77 4.94 -15.50
C ILE A 288 23.07 3.72 -16.12
N PHE A 289 22.26 3.00 -15.35
CA PHE A 289 21.46 1.88 -15.87
C PHE A 289 20.50 2.31 -16.99
N LEU A 290 19.79 3.43 -16.83
CA LEU A 290 18.86 3.95 -17.83
C LEU A 290 19.54 4.29 -19.17
N THR A 291 20.83 4.65 -19.17
CA THR A 291 21.58 4.91 -20.41
C THR A 291 21.70 3.70 -21.35
N LYS A 292 21.40 2.49 -20.86
CA LYS A 292 21.30 1.27 -21.67
C LYS A 292 20.08 1.27 -22.61
N PHE A 293 19.08 2.10 -22.33
CA PHE A 293 17.82 2.20 -23.09
C PHE A 293 17.60 3.62 -23.62
N ALA A 294 17.70 4.62 -22.74
CA ALA A 294 17.46 6.01 -23.07
C ALA A 294 18.60 6.59 -23.92
N THR A 295 18.25 7.43 -24.89
CA THR A 295 19.22 8.19 -25.71
C THR A 295 19.88 9.31 -24.91
N ARG A 296 19.17 9.84 -23.91
CA ARG A 296 19.66 10.88 -22.99
C ARG A 296 19.01 10.74 -21.61
N VAL A 297 19.79 10.89 -20.56
CA VAL A 297 19.34 10.96 -19.17
C VAL A 297 19.76 12.30 -18.58
N THR A 298 18.80 13.10 -18.15
CA THR A 298 19.09 14.38 -17.47
C THR A 298 18.81 14.26 -15.97
N ILE A 299 19.84 14.39 -15.15
CA ILE A 299 19.75 14.37 -13.69
C ILE A 299 19.49 15.80 -13.21
N VAL A 300 18.34 16.02 -12.58
CA VAL A 300 17.98 17.26 -11.89
C VAL A 300 18.26 17.08 -10.40
N HIS A 301 19.09 17.94 -9.83
CA HIS A 301 19.52 17.84 -8.44
C HIS A 301 19.61 19.19 -7.74
N GLN A 302 19.11 19.25 -6.51
CA GLN A 302 19.02 20.46 -5.69
C GLN A 302 20.38 21.01 -5.21
N PHE A 303 21.44 20.20 -5.22
CA PHE A 303 22.79 20.63 -4.86
C PHE A 303 23.65 20.85 -6.11
N ASP A 304 24.82 21.46 -5.93
CA ASP A 304 25.86 21.63 -6.96
C ASP A 304 26.86 20.47 -7.00
N HIS A 305 26.60 19.40 -6.24
CA HIS A 305 27.42 18.21 -6.16
C HIS A 305 26.54 16.99 -5.88
N LEU A 306 27.02 15.80 -6.24
CA LEU A 306 26.32 14.54 -5.96
C LEU A 306 26.64 14.04 -4.54
N GLN A 307 25.66 13.37 -3.94
CA GLN A 307 25.78 12.66 -2.66
C GLN A 307 26.07 11.16 -2.87
N ALA A 308 26.14 10.72 -4.13
CA ALA A 308 26.50 9.35 -4.47
C ALA A 308 27.97 9.02 -4.11
N ASN A 309 28.32 7.75 -4.09
CA ASN A 309 29.68 7.28 -3.91
C ASN A 309 30.57 7.73 -5.08
N LYS A 310 31.87 7.95 -4.82
CA LYS A 310 32.80 8.52 -5.80
C LYS A 310 32.84 7.76 -7.12
N GLN A 311 32.80 6.43 -7.07
CA GLN A 311 32.83 5.60 -8.28
C GLN A 311 31.61 5.85 -9.16
N ALA A 312 30.40 5.88 -8.58
CA ALA A 312 29.19 6.19 -9.32
C ALA A 312 29.20 7.63 -9.89
N GLN A 313 29.78 8.59 -9.15
CA GLN A 313 29.95 9.96 -9.65
C GLN A 313 30.88 9.99 -10.87
N GLU A 314 32.06 9.37 -10.77
CA GLU A 314 33.05 9.31 -11.85
C GLU A 314 32.46 8.66 -13.12
N GLU A 315 31.73 7.55 -12.97
CA GLU A 315 31.06 6.89 -14.09
C GLU A 315 29.97 7.77 -14.70
N ALA A 316 29.17 8.46 -13.88
CA ALA A 316 28.12 9.33 -14.38
C ALA A 316 28.67 10.59 -15.08
N PHE A 317 29.78 11.16 -14.60
CA PHE A 317 30.44 12.30 -15.24
C PHE A 317 31.14 11.92 -16.54
N ALA A 318 31.61 10.68 -16.67
CA ALA A 318 32.25 10.18 -17.89
C ALA A 318 31.25 9.76 -18.98
N ASN A 319 29.96 9.61 -18.64
CA ASN A 319 28.92 9.15 -19.56
C ASN A 319 28.33 10.32 -20.38
N ASP A 320 28.55 10.32 -21.69
CA ASP A 320 28.11 11.37 -22.63
C ASP A 320 26.59 11.47 -22.81
N ARG A 321 25.85 10.42 -22.43
CA ARG A 321 24.37 10.42 -22.42
C ARG A 321 23.78 11.03 -21.15
N ILE A 322 24.60 11.26 -20.11
CA ILE A 322 24.15 11.86 -18.86
C ILE A 322 24.41 13.37 -18.87
N ARG A 323 23.38 14.14 -18.52
CA ARG A 323 23.48 15.59 -18.31
C ARG A 323 23.02 15.94 -16.91
N PHE A 324 23.54 17.04 -16.37
CA PHE A 324 23.21 17.51 -15.03
C PHE A 324 22.58 18.90 -15.09
N VAL A 325 21.50 19.07 -14.33
CA VAL A 325 20.86 20.34 -14.02
C VAL A 325 21.00 20.53 -12.51
N TRP A 326 21.96 21.38 -12.12
CA TRP A 326 22.35 21.60 -10.73
C TRP A 326 21.58 22.71 -10.05
N ASN A 327 21.54 22.67 -8.72
CA ASN A 327 20.84 23.64 -7.90
C ASN A 327 19.37 23.77 -8.29
N SER A 328 18.74 22.67 -8.71
CA SER A 328 17.42 22.70 -9.30
C SER A 328 16.47 21.66 -8.73
N GLU A 329 15.21 22.03 -8.61
CA GLU A 329 14.13 21.19 -8.11
C GLU A 329 12.89 21.32 -8.99
N PRO A 330 12.14 20.23 -9.22
CA PRO A 330 10.84 20.32 -9.88
C PRO A 330 9.85 21.09 -8.99
N ARG A 331 9.06 21.97 -9.59
CA ARG A 331 7.95 22.69 -8.94
C ARG A 331 6.59 22.19 -9.36
N ARG A 332 6.47 21.60 -10.56
CA ARG A 332 5.22 21.05 -11.09
C ARG A 332 5.47 20.03 -12.19
N PHE A 333 4.62 19.01 -12.24
CA PHE A 333 4.50 18.06 -13.35
C PHE A 333 3.20 18.29 -14.11
N GLU A 334 3.27 18.19 -15.43
CA GLU A 334 2.14 18.21 -16.35
C GLU A 334 2.37 17.15 -17.44
N GLN A 335 1.30 16.71 -18.10
CA GLN A 335 1.38 15.83 -19.26
C GLN A 335 0.83 16.54 -20.50
N LEU A 336 1.62 16.54 -21.57
CA LEU A 336 1.23 17.07 -22.87
C LEU A 336 0.23 16.14 -23.56
N ALA A 337 -0.48 16.68 -24.56
CA ALA A 337 -1.48 15.91 -25.32
C ALA A 337 -0.90 14.69 -26.05
N ASP A 338 0.40 14.69 -26.36
CA ASP A 338 1.12 13.57 -26.98
C ASP A 338 1.65 12.53 -25.96
N GLY A 339 1.37 12.72 -24.67
CA GLY A 339 1.76 11.82 -23.58
C GLY A 339 3.11 12.14 -22.94
N ARG A 340 3.91 13.05 -23.49
CA ARG A 340 5.19 13.45 -22.89
C ARG A 340 4.98 14.27 -21.62
N MET A 341 5.95 14.20 -20.71
CA MET A 341 5.95 14.94 -19.47
C MET A 341 6.55 16.33 -19.66
N LYS A 342 5.93 17.34 -19.04
CA LYS A 342 6.44 18.70 -18.92
C LYS A 342 6.68 19.00 -17.44
N LEU A 343 7.88 19.48 -17.13
CA LEU A 343 8.31 19.84 -15.79
C LEU A 343 8.59 21.35 -15.75
N SER A 344 8.09 22.01 -14.72
CA SER A 344 8.63 23.31 -14.31
C SER A 344 9.74 23.03 -13.30
N VAL A 345 10.96 23.50 -13.59
CA VAL A 345 12.15 23.27 -12.76
C VAL A 345 12.69 24.63 -12.35
N GLU A 346 12.82 24.85 -11.04
CA GLU A 346 13.34 26.09 -10.48
C GLU A 346 14.79 25.88 -10.03
N ASN A 347 15.67 26.81 -10.40
CA ASN A 347 16.98 26.92 -9.79
C ASN A 347 16.85 27.56 -8.40
N VAL A 348 17.08 26.79 -7.34
CA VAL A 348 16.89 27.22 -5.95
C VAL A 348 17.89 28.29 -5.49
N LYS A 349 18.96 28.54 -6.25
CA LYS A 349 19.91 29.63 -5.97
C LYS A 349 19.52 30.93 -6.66
N THR A 350 19.04 30.88 -7.90
CA THR A 350 18.73 32.10 -8.70
C THR A 350 17.24 32.48 -8.67
N GLY A 351 16.35 31.53 -8.36
CA GLY A 351 14.91 31.68 -8.48
C GLY A 351 14.39 31.61 -9.91
N GLU A 352 15.27 31.41 -10.90
CA GLU A 352 14.87 31.25 -12.31
C GLU A 352 14.17 29.92 -12.51
N THR A 353 13.13 29.92 -13.35
CA THR A 353 12.33 28.73 -13.65
C THR A 353 12.38 28.42 -15.13
N ASP A 354 12.71 27.18 -15.45
CA ASP A 354 12.74 26.65 -16.81
C ASP A 354 11.68 25.58 -17.01
N GLU A 355 11.26 25.38 -18.26
CA GLU A 355 10.38 24.29 -18.66
C GLU A 355 11.18 23.20 -19.37
N MET A 356 11.03 21.96 -18.93
CA MET A 356 11.69 20.79 -19.52
C MET A 356 10.64 19.80 -20.02
N ILE A 357 10.80 19.34 -21.26
CA ILE A 357 9.95 18.31 -21.86
C ILE A 357 10.76 17.01 -21.95
N THR A 358 10.15 15.90 -21.55
CA THR A 358 10.79 14.57 -21.50
C THR A 358 9.78 13.48 -21.78
N ASP A 359 10.23 12.31 -22.23
CA ASP A 359 9.32 11.17 -22.42
C ASP A 359 8.95 10.52 -21.08
N GLY A 360 9.82 10.63 -20.08
CA GLY A 360 9.57 10.11 -18.74
C GLY A 360 10.38 10.78 -17.65
N VAL A 361 9.90 10.62 -16.42
CA VAL A 361 10.53 11.11 -15.20
C VAL A 361 10.72 9.94 -14.24
N PHE A 362 11.92 9.83 -13.68
CA PHE A 362 12.27 8.86 -12.66
C PHE A 362 12.62 9.58 -11.36
N VAL A 363 11.89 9.31 -10.28
CA VAL A 363 12.07 10.01 -9.00
C VAL A 363 12.84 9.12 -8.02
N PHE A 364 14.07 9.53 -7.68
CA PHE A 364 14.99 8.80 -6.80
C PHE A 364 15.49 9.68 -5.65
N VAL A 365 14.57 10.29 -4.91
CA VAL A 365 14.84 11.09 -3.70
C VAL A 365 14.80 10.29 -2.40
N GLY A 366 14.85 8.96 -2.51
CA GLY A 366 14.85 8.01 -1.40
C GLY A 366 13.50 7.33 -1.18
N MET A 367 13.54 6.33 -0.31
CA MET A 367 12.42 5.49 0.08
C MET A 367 12.27 5.55 1.60
N VAL A 368 11.05 5.51 2.10
CA VAL A 368 10.71 5.55 3.53
C VAL A 368 10.14 4.18 3.92
N PRO A 369 10.79 3.42 4.83
CA PRO A 369 10.25 2.15 5.31
C PRO A 369 8.98 2.37 6.14
N ASN A 370 7.98 1.54 5.93
CA ASN A 370 6.65 1.71 6.52
C ASN A 370 6.60 1.12 7.94
N LEU A 371 6.93 1.92 8.95
CA LEU A 371 6.96 1.49 10.36
C LEU A 371 6.03 2.31 11.27
N THR A 372 5.22 3.20 10.70
CA THR A 372 4.28 4.04 11.46
C THR A 372 3.29 3.18 12.23
N GLY A 373 3.09 3.48 13.51
CA GLY A 373 2.15 2.77 14.38
C GLY A 373 2.66 1.42 14.92
N ILE A 374 3.91 1.06 14.62
CA ILE A 374 4.56 -0.14 15.16
C ILE A 374 5.43 0.25 16.37
N GLU A 375 5.02 -0.23 17.53
CA GLU A 375 5.74 -0.10 18.80
C GLU A 375 6.27 -1.46 19.23
N SER A 376 7.38 -1.47 19.97
CA SER A 376 7.97 -2.68 20.52
C SER A 376 8.47 -2.43 21.94
N ASP A 377 8.46 -3.48 22.76
CA ASP A 377 8.95 -3.42 24.14
C ASP A 377 10.44 -3.07 24.23
N VAL A 378 11.22 -3.63 23.31
CA VAL A 378 12.60 -3.25 23.04
C VAL A 378 12.64 -2.55 21.68
N PRO A 379 13.28 -1.36 21.55
CA PRO A 379 13.36 -0.67 20.27
C PRO A 379 13.93 -1.56 19.18
N ILE A 380 13.18 -1.73 18.08
CA ILE A 380 13.68 -2.45 16.90
C ILE A 380 14.84 -1.67 16.30
N GLU A 381 15.98 -2.35 16.13
CA GLU A 381 17.19 -1.77 15.55
C GLU A 381 16.98 -1.38 14.09
N LYS A 382 17.44 -0.18 13.75
CA LYS A 382 17.33 0.40 12.42
C LYS A 382 18.66 0.98 12.00
N ASN A 383 18.94 0.94 10.71
CA ASN A 383 20.07 1.69 10.17
C ASN A 383 19.78 3.21 10.16
N GLN A 384 20.76 4.02 9.79
CA GLN A 384 20.62 5.49 9.76
C GLN A 384 19.57 6.02 8.76
N TRP A 385 19.00 5.16 7.89
CA TRP A 385 17.92 5.50 6.97
C TRP A 385 16.55 4.98 7.43
N GLY A 386 16.47 4.42 8.63
CA GLY A 386 15.23 3.94 9.26
C GLY A 386 14.81 2.52 8.88
N TYR A 387 15.61 1.78 8.11
CA TYR A 387 15.29 0.40 7.73
C TYR A 387 15.65 -0.58 8.83
N VAL A 388 14.79 -1.59 9.05
CA VAL A 388 14.95 -2.60 10.10
C VAL A 388 16.19 -3.46 9.86
N ILE A 389 17.05 -3.60 10.86
CA ILE A 389 18.20 -4.50 10.83
C ILE A 389 17.73 -5.91 11.19
N THR A 390 18.25 -6.90 10.48
CA THR A 390 17.92 -8.33 10.65
C THR A 390 19.14 -9.19 10.37
N ASP A 391 19.13 -10.41 10.91
CA ASP A 391 20.11 -11.43 10.60
C ASP A 391 19.80 -12.19 9.29
N GLU A 392 20.46 -13.33 9.06
CA GLU A 392 20.27 -14.18 7.87
C GLU A 392 18.94 -14.95 7.89
N ASP A 393 18.35 -15.17 9.07
CA ASP A 393 17.04 -15.79 9.27
C ASP A 393 15.89 -14.76 9.19
N MET A 394 16.22 -13.50 8.89
CA MET A 394 15.33 -12.34 8.85
C MET A 394 14.77 -11.95 10.23
N GLU A 395 15.35 -12.47 11.32
CA GLU A 395 14.95 -12.12 12.69
C GLU A 395 15.54 -10.75 13.06
N THR A 396 14.76 -9.95 13.77
CA THR A 396 15.21 -8.65 14.31
C THR A 396 15.94 -8.86 15.64
N ASN A 397 16.41 -7.78 16.26
CA ASN A 397 16.92 -7.82 17.63
C ASN A 397 15.85 -8.19 18.68
N VAL A 398 14.56 -8.21 18.32
CA VAL A 398 13.46 -8.65 19.18
C VAL A 398 13.09 -10.10 18.82
N PRO A 399 13.35 -11.08 19.70
CA PRO A 399 13.13 -12.49 19.38
C PRO A 399 11.67 -12.78 19.00
N GLY A 400 11.45 -13.53 17.93
CA GLY A 400 10.12 -13.85 17.39
C GLY A 400 9.50 -12.74 16.54
N ILE A 401 10.21 -11.63 16.33
CA ILE A 401 9.84 -10.56 15.42
C ILE A 401 10.80 -10.59 14.23
N PHE A 402 10.25 -10.80 13.04
CA PHE A 402 10.99 -10.86 11.78
C PHE A 402 10.70 -9.62 10.93
N ALA A 403 11.58 -9.28 10.00
CA ALA A 403 11.31 -8.24 9.01
C ALA A 403 11.79 -8.64 7.62
N ILE A 404 10.92 -8.49 6.62
CA ILE A 404 11.13 -8.98 5.24
C ILE A 404 10.67 -7.98 4.20
N GLY A 405 11.20 -8.11 2.98
CA GLY A 405 10.84 -7.22 1.90
C GLY A 405 11.48 -5.84 2.08
N ASP A 406 10.83 -4.79 1.59
CA ASP A 406 11.50 -3.49 1.45
C ASP A 406 11.60 -2.67 2.75
N VAL A 407 11.03 -3.17 3.86
CA VAL A 407 11.12 -2.52 5.18
C VAL A 407 12.48 -2.72 5.85
N ARG A 408 13.21 -3.79 5.50
CA ARG A 408 14.50 -4.13 6.10
C ARG A 408 15.70 -3.51 5.37
N ALA A 409 16.82 -3.44 6.07
CA ALA A 409 18.07 -2.89 5.57
C ALA A 409 18.67 -3.85 4.53
N LYS A 410 18.66 -3.45 3.26
CA LYS A 410 19.22 -4.22 2.16
C LYS A 410 19.63 -3.35 0.99
N LYS A 411 20.46 -3.92 0.11
CA LYS A 411 20.99 -3.22 -1.06
C LYS A 411 19.97 -3.11 -2.20
N TYR A 412 19.22 -4.18 -2.47
CA TYR A 412 18.33 -4.28 -3.63
C TYR A 412 16.88 -4.52 -3.20
N ARG A 413 15.94 -3.89 -3.92
CA ARG A 413 14.51 -3.93 -3.65
C ARG A 413 13.80 -4.42 -4.91
N GLN A 414 13.48 -5.71 -4.93
CA GLN A 414 12.86 -6.39 -6.08
C GLN A 414 11.87 -7.42 -5.56
N ALA A 415 10.79 -7.68 -6.31
CA ALA A 415 9.78 -8.66 -5.93
C ALA A 415 10.38 -10.06 -5.73
N ALA A 416 11.27 -10.51 -6.61
CA ALA A 416 11.93 -11.82 -6.48
C ALA A 416 12.76 -11.95 -5.18
N ILE A 417 13.42 -10.86 -4.76
CA ILE A 417 14.17 -10.84 -3.49
C ILE A 417 13.20 -10.89 -2.31
N ALA A 418 12.13 -10.09 -2.36
CA ALA A 418 11.11 -10.02 -1.33
C ALA A 418 10.44 -11.39 -1.08
N VAL A 419 10.16 -12.15 -2.14
CA VAL A 419 9.65 -13.53 -2.06
C VAL A 419 10.66 -14.46 -1.40
N GLY A 420 11.94 -14.39 -1.78
CA GLY A 420 13.01 -15.17 -1.13
C GLY A 420 13.11 -14.88 0.38
N GLU A 421 13.11 -13.61 0.78
CA GLU A 421 13.13 -13.20 2.19
C GLU A 421 11.89 -13.72 2.95
N GLY A 422 10.71 -13.69 2.32
CA GLY A 422 9.48 -14.22 2.92
C GLY A 422 9.52 -15.72 3.19
N CYS A 423 10.11 -16.50 2.27
CA CYS A 423 10.33 -17.94 2.46
C CYS A 423 11.27 -18.21 3.65
N ILE A 424 12.41 -17.52 3.70
CA ILE A 424 13.40 -17.66 4.79
C ILE A 424 12.74 -17.39 6.15
N ALA A 425 12.06 -16.25 6.28
CA ALA A 425 11.43 -15.85 7.54
C ALA A 425 10.33 -16.83 8.00
N ALA A 426 9.53 -17.36 7.07
CA ALA A 426 8.49 -18.33 7.43
C ALA A 426 9.08 -19.63 7.98
N ILE A 427 10.17 -20.14 7.38
CA ILE A 427 10.86 -21.35 7.85
C ILE A 427 11.53 -21.10 9.20
N ALA A 428 12.18 -19.94 9.38
CA ALA A 428 12.80 -19.58 10.65
C ALA A 428 11.77 -19.40 11.78
N CYS A 429 10.65 -18.74 11.47
CA CYS A 429 9.52 -18.54 12.38
C CYS A 429 8.93 -19.88 12.84
N GLU A 430 8.71 -20.82 11.91
CA GLU A 430 8.18 -22.15 12.22
C GLU A 430 9.09 -22.91 13.19
N LYS A 431 10.39 -23.04 12.87
CA LYS A 431 11.38 -23.71 13.74
C LYS A 431 11.43 -23.10 15.13
N ARG A 432 11.35 -21.77 15.22
CA ARG A 432 11.33 -21.06 16.49
C ARG A 432 10.10 -21.45 17.31
N LEU A 433 8.92 -21.42 16.71
CA LEU A 433 7.67 -21.79 17.39
C LEU A 433 7.68 -23.27 17.82
N GLU A 434 8.28 -24.16 17.03
CA GLU A 434 8.49 -25.56 17.43
C GLU A 434 9.42 -25.68 18.64
N ALA A 435 10.55 -24.96 18.64
CA ALA A 435 11.48 -24.96 19.77
C ALA A 435 10.82 -24.44 21.06
N MET A 436 10.02 -23.37 20.96
CA MET A 436 9.25 -22.84 22.09
C MET A 436 8.26 -23.86 22.65
N LYS A 437 7.51 -24.56 21.79
CA LYS A 437 6.58 -25.63 22.20
C LYS A 437 7.31 -26.78 22.92
N HIS A 438 8.55 -27.11 22.53
CA HIS A 438 9.34 -28.14 23.22
C HIS A 438 9.78 -27.67 24.62
N SER A 439 10.33 -26.46 24.74
CA SER A 439 10.73 -25.91 26.04
C SER A 439 9.55 -25.74 27.00
N GLU A 440 8.38 -25.30 26.52
CA GLU A 440 7.15 -25.18 27.31
C GLU A 440 6.72 -26.55 27.88
N LYS A 441 6.81 -27.61 27.07
CA LYS A 441 6.49 -28.99 27.51
C LYS A 441 7.48 -29.53 28.52
N GLU A 442 8.78 -29.28 28.33
CA GLU A 442 9.82 -29.67 29.28
C GLU A 442 9.60 -28.98 30.64
N LEU A 443 9.36 -27.67 30.64
CA LEU A 443 9.07 -26.90 31.85
C LEU A 443 7.78 -27.35 32.56
N ALA A 444 6.74 -27.75 31.81
CA ALA A 444 5.49 -28.26 32.39
C ALA A 444 5.59 -29.70 32.90
N SER A 445 6.66 -30.43 32.55
CA SER A 445 6.91 -31.81 32.97
C SER A 445 7.79 -31.93 34.23
N VAL A 446 8.31 -30.80 34.72
CA VAL A 446 9.03 -30.62 36.00
C VAL A 446 8.08 -30.07 37.03
#